data_AF-A0A543IWB5-F1
#
_entry.id   AF-A0A543IWB5-F1
#
_cell.length_a   1.000
_cell.length_b   1.000
_cell.length_c   1.000
_cell.angle_alpha   90.00
_cell.angle_beta   90.00
_cell.angle_gamma   90.00
#
_symmetry.space_group_name_H-M   'P 1'
#
loop_
_entity.id
_entity.type
_entity.pdbx_description
1 polymer ?
#
loop_
_entity_poly.entity_id
_entity_poly.type
_entity_poly.pdbx_seq_one_letter_code
_entity_poly.pdbx_strand_id
1 'polypeptide(L)'
;MTTETPSSTATVTSPGRMPRIRGNDHAVLTPPPLGAWTPRLSVSVVIPAHRSQRTLDLTLAALAAQSYPAHLLEVIVADDGSEPPLRIPEIAPERTRIVRCDPDGWGAAWACNSAVRVAEGEIVHRLDSDVIPYRRHVEALMRWHHLADYLVVTGTLRFTEEDLPAPAEVHAAVAGDRAASLFDWAASRPHAWIEEQAAKTRDLRDAPIEAFKVHVGASASVPAWLYRAAGGMDPALPLGEDTEFGYRLAQQGAVFLRDVAAQAWHVGAHTMAHRGAEAKRHNWPLLAERVPALRWLRKHPRRHWLVPCVEVVVEVGDAPYEHVRATADAVLASTLPDVTVTLVGPWSALPGGRRSPLDDPWLDLRLVRYTYEHEPRVRLAESVPPDSAPAMFRLSCPPGWAVAPDTLRTLVADSNKHVWGVACLALAETPETVITARLERTAAVTRARHLRAPGEDLDDVIDQVFGVHWLDGESYGFTWRGDPA
;
A
#
# COMPACT_ATOMS: atom_id res chain seq x y z
N MET A 1 16.42 16.91 51.08
CA MET A 1 15.41 16.89 50.01
C MET A 1 16.16 16.64 48.71
N THR A 2 16.31 15.37 48.38
CA THR A 2 17.07 14.86 47.24
C THR A 2 16.15 14.75 46.03
N THR A 3 16.57 15.38 44.95
CA THR A 3 15.94 15.41 43.63
C THR A 3 16.13 14.06 42.93
N GLU A 4 15.04 13.35 42.66
CA GLU A 4 15.03 12.16 41.81
C GLU A 4 15.02 12.57 40.33
N THR A 5 15.95 11.98 39.58
CA THR A 5 16.06 12.07 38.12
C THR A 5 15.23 10.93 37.51
N PRO A 6 14.39 11.16 36.49
CA PRO A 6 13.65 10.07 35.88
C PRO A 6 14.60 9.23 35.00
N SER A 7 14.65 7.94 35.29
CA SER A 7 15.38 6.92 34.54
C SER A 7 14.76 6.74 33.15
N SER A 8 15.55 7.01 32.11
CA SER A 8 15.26 6.65 30.73
C SER A 8 15.52 5.16 30.55
N THR A 9 14.47 4.34 30.58
CA THR A 9 14.53 2.97 30.09
C THR A 9 14.42 2.98 28.57
N ALA A 10 15.57 3.00 27.90
CA ALA A 10 15.66 2.59 26.51
C ALA A 10 15.27 1.11 26.42
N THR A 11 14.09 0.84 25.87
CA THR A 11 13.65 -0.51 25.53
C THR A 11 14.51 -1.00 24.37
N VAL A 12 15.63 -1.67 24.70
CA VAL A 12 16.39 -2.44 23.73
C VAL A 12 15.49 -3.60 23.30
N THR A 13 14.95 -3.52 22.09
CA THR A 13 14.21 -4.60 21.45
C THR A 13 15.08 -5.85 21.40
N SER A 14 14.54 -6.97 21.89
CA SER A 14 15.23 -8.26 21.85
C SER A 14 15.67 -8.58 20.41
N PRO A 15 16.92 -9.04 20.18
CA PRO A 15 17.34 -9.44 18.85
C PRO A 15 16.51 -10.64 18.41
N GLY A 16 15.70 -10.48 17.35
CA GLY A 16 15.03 -11.60 16.70
C GLY A 16 13.56 -11.42 16.36
N ARG A 17 12.88 -10.39 16.89
CA ARG A 17 11.47 -10.13 16.54
C ARG A 17 11.26 -8.70 16.09
N MET A 18 10.69 -8.57 14.90
CA MET A 18 10.35 -7.27 14.34
C MET A 18 9.25 -6.61 15.17
N PRO A 19 9.32 -5.29 15.44
CA PRO A 19 8.31 -4.62 16.24
C PRO A 19 6.93 -4.77 15.60
N ARG A 20 5.87 -4.75 16.43
CA ARG A 20 4.49 -4.76 15.97
C ARG A 20 3.91 -3.37 16.15
N ILE A 21 3.55 -2.76 15.02
CA ILE A 21 2.95 -1.43 14.99
C ILE A 21 1.44 -1.60 14.87
N ARG A 22 0.69 -1.12 15.87
CA ARG A 22 -0.77 -1.14 15.88
C ARG A 22 -1.30 -0.06 14.94
N GLY A 23 -2.10 -0.43 13.95
CA GLY A 23 -2.63 0.49 12.95
C GLY A 23 -1.51 1.22 12.20
N ASN A 24 -1.37 2.53 12.44
CA ASN A 24 -0.25 3.32 11.93
C ASN A 24 0.55 4.00 13.07
N ASP A 25 0.35 3.58 14.32
CA ASP A 25 0.97 4.18 15.50
C ASP A 25 2.44 3.78 15.65
N HIS A 26 3.28 4.44 14.85
CA HIS A 26 4.73 4.22 14.81
C HIS A 26 5.46 4.85 16.01
N ALA A 27 4.77 5.31 17.06
CA ALA A 27 5.41 5.84 18.27
C ALA A 27 6.18 4.79 19.07
N VAL A 28 5.94 3.50 18.79
CA VAL A 28 6.72 2.37 19.34
C VAL A 28 8.15 2.33 18.80
N LEU A 29 8.46 3.11 17.77
CA LEU A 29 9.78 3.22 17.17
C LEU A 29 10.47 4.50 17.62
N THR A 30 11.79 4.45 17.81
CA THR A 30 12.62 5.64 18.11
C THR A 30 13.85 5.60 17.21
N PRO A 31 13.92 6.42 16.14
CA PRO A 31 15.07 6.43 15.25
C PRO A 31 16.31 6.98 15.97
N PRO A 32 17.51 6.45 15.68
CA PRO A 32 18.73 7.02 16.22
C PRO A 32 18.94 8.47 15.75
N PRO A 33 19.68 9.30 16.52
CA PRO A 33 20.05 10.63 16.09
C PRO A 33 20.92 10.59 14.82
N LEU A 34 20.76 11.58 13.95
CA LEU A 34 21.55 11.71 12.72
C LEU A 34 23.04 11.90 13.04
N GLY A 35 23.89 11.14 12.39
CA GLY A 35 25.34 11.09 12.58
C GLY A 35 25.80 10.27 13.78
N ALA A 36 24.89 9.64 14.55
CA ALA A 36 25.19 8.94 15.79
C ALA A 36 24.92 7.42 15.74
N TRP A 37 24.93 6.82 14.55
CA TRP A 37 24.68 5.39 14.34
C TRP A 37 25.43 4.87 13.12
N THR A 38 25.51 3.54 12.98
CA THR A 38 26.19 2.88 11.85
C THR A 38 25.16 2.20 10.94
N PRO A 39 24.92 2.73 9.73
CA PRO A 39 24.02 2.11 8.77
C PRO A 39 24.56 0.78 8.25
N ARG A 40 23.65 -0.11 7.86
CA ARG A 40 23.95 -1.44 7.29
C ARG A 40 23.13 -1.75 6.04
N LEU A 41 21.93 -1.20 5.91
CA LEU A 41 21.06 -1.45 4.75
C LEU A 41 21.51 -0.66 3.53
N SER A 42 21.51 -1.30 2.36
CA SER A 42 21.73 -0.62 1.09
C SER A 42 20.48 0.10 0.59
N VAL A 43 20.66 1.21 -0.13
CA VAL A 43 19.59 2.00 -0.73
C VAL A 43 19.87 2.29 -2.20
N SER A 44 18.86 2.05 -3.04
CA SER A 44 18.84 2.47 -4.44
C SER A 44 17.96 3.70 -4.57
N VAL A 45 18.57 4.85 -4.84
CA VAL A 45 17.83 6.07 -5.19
C VAL A 45 17.41 5.95 -6.65
N VAL A 46 16.11 5.83 -6.90
CA VAL A 46 15.52 5.71 -8.24
C VAL A 46 14.94 7.05 -8.66
N ILE A 47 15.42 7.57 -9.80
CA ILE A 47 15.08 8.91 -10.28
C ILE A 47 14.39 8.79 -11.63
N PRO A 48 13.05 8.86 -11.71
CA PRO A 48 12.36 9.00 -12.99
C PRO A 48 12.67 10.38 -13.59
N ALA A 49 13.06 10.42 -14.86
CA ALA A 49 13.46 11.66 -15.52
C ALA A 49 13.04 11.70 -16.99
N HIS A 50 12.49 12.84 -17.42
CA HIS A 50 12.15 13.11 -18.81
C HIS A 50 12.44 14.58 -19.14
N ARG A 51 13.37 14.83 -20.07
CA ARG A 51 13.77 16.18 -20.52
C ARG A 51 14.16 17.13 -19.37
N SER A 52 14.70 16.59 -18.29
CA SER A 52 14.97 17.30 -17.05
C SER A 52 16.46 17.46 -16.73
N GLN A 53 17.35 17.45 -17.74
CA GLN A 53 18.80 17.50 -17.52
C GLN A 53 19.23 18.61 -16.55
N ARG A 54 18.67 19.82 -16.69
CA ARG A 54 19.05 20.97 -15.86
C ARG A 54 18.74 20.75 -14.38
N THR A 55 17.58 20.18 -14.05
CA THR A 55 17.22 19.91 -12.65
C THR A 55 17.87 18.63 -12.15
N LEU A 56 18.04 17.62 -13.01
CA LEU A 56 18.77 16.39 -12.71
C LEU A 56 20.20 16.68 -12.27
N ASP A 57 20.87 17.64 -12.93
CA ASP A 57 22.22 18.06 -12.56
C ASP A 57 22.29 18.58 -11.10
N LEU A 58 21.25 19.27 -10.63
CA LEU A 58 21.16 19.77 -9.25
C LEU A 58 20.87 18.64 -8.26
N THR A 59 19.95 17.74 -8.62
CA THR A 59 19.58 16.56 -7.84
C THR A 59 20.80 15.66 -7.61
N LEU A 60 21.56 15.36 -8.67
CA LEU A 60 22.77 14.54 -8.58
C LEU A 60 23.89 15.26 -7.81
N ALA A 61 24.05 16.57 -7.99
CA ALA A 61 25.01 17.35 -7.20
C ALA A 61 24.71 17.33 -5.69
N ALA A 62 23.43 17.36 -5.31
CA ALA A 62 23.02 17.21 -3.91
C ALA A 62 23.17 15.79 -3.37
N LEU A 63 22.90 14.77 -4.19
CA LEU A 63 23.10 13.37 -3.81
C LEU A 63 24.59 13.03 -3.63
N ALA A 64 25.48 13.66 -4.38
CA ALA A 64 26.93 13.47 -4.23
C ALA A 64 27.46 13.93 -2.86
N ALA A 65 26.71 14.78 -2.16
CA ALA A 65 27.07 15.35 -0.87
C ALA A 65 26.31 14.73 0.34
N GLN A 66 25.66 13.57 0.16
CA GLN A 66 24.93 12.89 1.25
C GLN A 66 25.87 12.40 2.36
N SER A 67 25.33 12.35 3.58
CA SER A 67 25.99 11.81 4.77
C SER A 67 25.86 10.29 4.91
N TYR A 68 24.99 9.65 4.13
CA TYR A 68 24.85 8.19 4.12
C TYR A 68 26.10 7.53 3.49
N PRO A 69 26.57 6.36 3.97
CA PRO A 69 27.78 5.76 3.45
C PRO A 69 27.71 5.46 1.95
N ALA A 70 28.68 5.98 1.17
CA ALA A 70 28.68 5.87 -0.29
C ALA A 70 28.64 4.41 -0.80
N HIS A 71 29.26 3.48 -0.07
CA HIS A 71 29.23 2.05 -0.43
C HIS A 71 27.85 1.39 -0.26
N LEU A 72 26.93 2.01 0.48
CA LEU A 72 25.54 1.58 0.68
C LEU A 72 24.54 2.35 -0.20
N LEU A 73 24.98 3.33 -0.99
CA LEU A 73 24.12 4.18 -1.78
C LEU A 73 24.44 3.99 -3.27
N GLU A 74 23.43 3.63 -4.06
CA GLU A 74 23.48 3.74 -5.51
C GLU A 74 22.40 4.68 -6.03
N VAL A 75 22.63 5.26 -7.22
CA VAL A 75 21.67 6.11 -7.91
C VAL A 75 21.40 5.58 -9.30
N ILE A 76 20.12 5.41 -9.62
CA ILE A 76 19.65 4.86 -10.88
C ILE A 76 18.67 5.87 -11.48
N VAL A 77 19.12 6.59 -12.50
CA VAL A 77 18.28 7.52 -13.26
C VAL A 77 17.59 6.74 -14.37
N ALA A 78 16.27 6.74 -14.39
CA ALA A 78 15.48 6.17 -15.47
C ALA A 78 15.11 7.28 -16.47
N ASP A 79 15.80 7.29 -17.62
CA ASP A 79 15.52 8.19 -18.74
C ASP A 79 14.31 7.67 -19.52
N ASP A 80 13.16 8.33 -19.33
CA ASP A 80 11.87 8.03 -19.97
C ASP A 80 11.83 8.57 -21.41
N GLY A 81 12.82 8.22 -22.22
CA GLY A 81 12.86 8.58 -23.64
C GLY A 81 13.17 10.05 -23.93
N SER A 82 14.06 10.68 -23.17
CA SER A 82 14.53 12.05 -23.46
C SER A 82 15.27 12.13 -24.80
N GLU A 83 15.11 13.29 -25.44
CA GLU A 83 15.83 13.69 -26.66
C GLU A 83 16.33 15.15 -26.48
N PRO A 84 17.66 15.39 -26.44
CA PRO A 84 18.73 14.39 -26.41
C PRO A 84 18.67 13.50 -25.15
N PRO A 85 19.29 12.29 -25.18
CA PRO A 85 19.37 11.41 -24.00
C PRO A 85 20.01 12.13 -22.80
N LEU A 86 19.54 11.76 -21.61
CA LEU A 86 20.12 12.28 -20.37
C LEU A 86 21.57 11.80 -20.19
N ARG A 87 22.39 12.62 -19.54
CA ARG A 87 23.79 12.33 -19.23
C ARG A 87 24.07 12.49 -17.74
N ILE A 88 25.04 11.73 -17.25
CA ILE A 88 25.56 11.89 -15.89
C ILE A 88 26.49 13.13 -15.90
N PRO A 89 26.25 14.12 -15.03
CA PRO A 89 27.12 15.30 -14.91
C PRO A 89 28.43 14.96 -14.19
N GLU A 90 29.36 15.90 -14.17
CA GLU A 90 30.66 15.75 -13.47
C GLU A 90 30.48 15.56 -11.96
N ILE A 91 29.48 16.21 -11.36
CA ILE A 91 29.17 16.11 -9.93
C ILE A 91 27.98 15.16 -9.74
N ALA A 92 28.28 13.90 -9.45
CA ALA A 92 27.30 12.86 -9.18
C ALA A 92 27.84 11.86 -8.15
N PRO A 93 26.97 11.09 -7.45
CA PRO A 93 27.40 9.98 -6.61
C PRO A 93 28.24 8.96 -7.38
N GLU A 94 29.22 8.34 -6.73
CA GLU A 94 30.14 7.39 -7.37
C GLU A 94 29.42 6.23 -8.08
N ARG A 95 28.36 5.71 -7.47
CA ARG A 95 27.55 4.59 -8.00
C ARG A 95 26.31 5.07 -8.76
N THR A 96 26.49 6.01 -9.68
CA THR A 96 25.40 6.54 -10.52
C THR A 96 25.37 5.85 -11.89
N ARG A 97 24.19 5.43 -12.34
CA ARG A 97 23.95 4.96 -13.72
C ARG A 97 22.65 5.51 -14.28
N ILE A 98 22.59 5.62 -15.60
CA ILE A 98 21.37 5.91 -16.35
C ILE A 98 20.89 4.62 -17.01
N VAL A 99 19.62 4.30 -16.83
CA VAL A 99 18.92 3.29 -17.62
C VAL A 99 17.92 3.98 -18.52
N ARG A 100 17.92 3.63 -19.81
CA ARG A 100 16.88 4.09 -20.72
C ARG A 100 15.67 3.17 -20.56
N CYS A 101 14.49 3.77 -20.40
CA CYS A 101 13.26 3.00 -20.29
C CYS A 101 12.96 2.28 -21.61
N ASP A 102 12.34 1.11 -21.49
CA ASP A 102 11.82 0.38 -22.64
C ASP A 102 10.72 1.22 -23.34
N PRO A 103 10.71 1.32 -24.68
CA PRO A 103 9.76 2.14 -25.42
C PRO A 103 8.30 1.67 -25.33
N ASP A 104 8.02 0.48 -24.81
CA ASP A 104 6.66 -0.08 -24.68
C ASP A 104 5.81 0.58 -23.57
N GLY A 105 6.41 1.48 -22.78
CA GLY A 105 5.71 2.25 -21.76
C GLY A 105 6.35 3.63 -21.52
N TRP A 106 5.70 4.44 -20.69
CA TRP A 106 6.14 5.80 -20.37
C TRP A 106 5.58 6.27 -19.02
N GLY A 107 6.09 7.40 -18.53
CA GLY A 107 5.64 8.05 -17.30
C GLY A 107 6.38 7.59 -16.06
N ALA A 108 6.13 8.29 -14.94
CA ALA A 108 6.89 8.11 -13.71
C ALA A 108 6.82 6.68 -13.16
N ALA A 109 5.64 6.03 -13.20
CA ALA A 109 5.47 4.64 -12.79
C ALA A 109 6.35 3.68 -13.62
N TRP A 110 6.35 3.83 -14.95
CA TRP A 110 7.15 2.99 -15.85
C TRP A 110 8.65 3.19 -15.66
N ALA A 111 9.07 4.44 -15.53
CA ALA A 111 10.46 4.80 -15.27
C ALA A 111 10.94 4.27 -13.92
N CYS A 112 10.15 4.43 -12.85
CA CYS A 112 10.47 3.87 -11.53
C CYS A 112 10.59 2.35 -11.57
N ASN A 113 9.63 1.65 -12.18
CA ASN A 113 9.71 0.18 -12.35
C ASN A 113 10.96 -0.23 -13.13
N SER A 114 11.36 0.55 -14.13
CA SER A 114 12.55 0.28 -14.94
C SER A 114 13.84 0.42 -14.14
N ALA A 115 13.95 1.45 -13.31
CA ALA A 115 15.06 1.60 -12.37
C ALA A 115 15.09 0.49 -11.31
N VAL A 116 13.93 0.17 -10.71
CA VAL A 116 13.83 -0.85 -9.64
C VAL A 116 14.20 -2.24 -10.15
N ARG A 117 13.92 -2.57 -11.41
CA ARG A 117 14.29 -3.88 -12.00
C ARG A 117 15.79 -4.16 -11.95
N VAL A 118 16.62 -3.10 -12.02
CA VAL A 118 18.08 -3.23 -11.98
C VAL A 118 18.68 -2.79 -10.63
N ALA A 119 17.83 -2.45 -9.64
CA ALA A 119 18.26 -2.00 -8.33
C ALA A 119 18.78 -3.16 -7.47
N GLU A 120 19.86 -2.90 -6.72
CA GLU A 120 20.52 -3.86 -5.82
C GLU A 120 20.26 -3.55 -4.34
N GLY A 121 19.66 -2.39 -4.05
CA GLY A 121 19.38 -1.89 -2.72
C GLY A 121 18.30 -2.69 -1.99
N GLU A 122 18.49 -2.90 -0.68
CA GLU A 122 17.45 -3.44 0.20
C GLU A 122 16.27 -2.48 0.34
N ILE A 123 16.53 -1.17 0.19
CA ILE A 123 15.54 -0.09 0.18
C ILE A 123 15.53 0.59 -1.18
N VAL A 124 14.33 0.81 -1.74
CA VAL A 124 14.09 1.66 -2.90
C VAL A 124 13.69 3.03 -2.41
N HIS A 125 14.45 4.07 -2.77
CA HIS A 125 14.10 5.45 -2.51
C HIS A 125 13.78 6.16 -3.81
N ARG A 126 12.49 6.40 -4.08
CA ARG A 126 12.11 7.28 -5.19
C ARG A 126 12.42 8.73 -4.84
N LEU A 127 13.10 9.41 -5.74
CA LEU A 127 13.40 10.83 -5.67
C LEU A 127 13.18 11.44 -7.06
N ASP A 128 12.31 12.45 -7.18
CA ASP A 128 12.07 13.07 -8.48
C ASP A 128 13.31 13.87 -8.96
N SER A 129 13.47 13.98 -10.28
CA SER A 129 14.66 14.60 -10.91
C SER A 129 14.82 16.10 -10.65
N ASP A 130 13.85 16.74 -9.99
CA ASP A 130 13.78 18.14 -9.60
C ASP A 130 13.76 18.35 -8.08
N VAL A 131 14.20 17.34 -7.32
CA VAL A 131 14.33 17.42 -5.87
C VAL A 131 15.80 17.54 -5.45
N ILE A 132 16.13 18.58 -4.69
CA ILE A 132 17.46 18.84 -4.14
C ILE A 132 17.46 18.42 -2.65
N PRO A 133 17.89 17.18 -2.33
CA PRO A 133 17.94 16.67 -0.96
C PRO A 133 18.98 17.40 -0.10
N TYR A 134 18.66 17.59 1.18
CA TYR A 134 19.63 18.12 2.15
C TYR A 134 20.68 17.06 2.48
N ARG A 135 21.77 17.46 3.16
CA ARG A 135 22.94 16.59 3.46
C ARG A 135 22.56 15.27 4.14
N ARG A 136 21.53 15.30 4.98
CA ARG A 136 21.11 14.18 5.83
C ARG A 136 19.81 13.54 5.35
N HIS A 137 19.36 13.85 4.13
CA HIS A 137 18.08 13.38 3.62
C HIS A 137 17.99 11.86 3.58
N VAL A 138 18.95 11.20 2.90
CA VAL A 138 18.95 9.74 2.78
C VAL A 138 19.13 9.10 4.16
N GLU A 139 20.04 9.63 4.99
CA GLU A 139 20.26 9.13 6.35
C GLU A 139 18.99 9.18 7.22
N ALA A 140 18.24 10.29 7.15
CA ALA A 140 17.00 10.49 7.87
C ALA A 140 15.89 9.53 7.45
N LEU A 141 15.82 9.14 6.19
CA LEU A 141 14.91 8.09 5.75
C LEU A 141 15.38 6.70 6.21
N MET A 142 16.68 6.39 6.03
CA MET A 142 17.21 5.04 6.25
C MET A 142 17.22 4.61 7.71
N ARG A 143 17.38 5.52 8.67
CA ARG A 143 17.35 5.20 10.10
C ARG A 143 16.06 4.53 10.56
N TRP A 144 14.94 4.79 9.87
CA TRP A 144 13.65 4.14 10.15
C TRP A 144 13.60 2.71 9.64
N HIS A 145 14.06 2.47 8.41
CA HIS A 145 14.09 1.12 7.81
C HIS A 145 14.96 0.14 8.60
N HIS A 146 15.91 0.64 9.40
CA HIS A 146 16.69 -0.18 10.33
C HIS A 146 15.93 -0.60 11.59
N LEU A 147 14.77 0.01 11.87
CA LEU A 147 13.90 -0.35 13.00
C LEU A 147 12.80 -1.33 12.62
N ALA A 148 12.26 -1.21 11.40
CA ALA A 148 11.24 -2.10 10.87
C ALA A 148 11.31 -2.13 9.34
N ASP A 149 11.10 -3.31 8.75
CA ASP A 149 11.27 -3.54 7.31
C ASP A 149 9.97 -3.39 6.51
N TYR A 150 8.90 -2.84 7.09
CA TYR A 150 7.59 -2.68 6.47
C TYR A 150 7.11 -1.22 6.56
N LEU A 151 8.08 -0.29 6.60
CA LEU A 151 7.83 1.14 6.66
C LEU A 151 7.85 1.77 5.27
N VAL A 152 7.00 2.76 5.06
CA VAL A 152 7.08 3.71 3.95
C VAL A 152 7.35 5.07 4.56
N VAL A 153 8.51 5.64 4.23
CA VAL A 153 9.00 6.87 4.84
C VAL A 153 9.06 7.96 3.79
N THR A 154 8.28 9.02 4.00
CA THR A 154 8.19 10.19 3.11
C THR A 154 9.07 11.33 3.64
N GLY A 155 9.82 11.98 2.75
CA GLY A 155 10.61 13.16 3.06
C GLY A 155 9.76 14.44 3.15
N THR A 156 10.28 15.47 3.80
CA THR A 156 9.63 16.79 3.89
C THR A 156 10.11 17.69 2.76
N LEU A 157 9.16 18.20 1.97
CA LEU A 157 9.42 19.01 0.78
C LEU A 157 9.03 20.48 0.97
N ARG A 158 9.88 21.36 0.45
CA ARG A 158 9.59 22.78 0.24
C ARG A 158 9.70 23.11 -1.24
N PHE A 159 8.67 23.72 -1.81
CA PHE A 159 8.61 24.09 -3.22
C PHE A 159 9.14 25.49 -3.44
N THR A 160 10.03 25.65 -4.42
CA THR A 160 10.58 26.94 -4.85
C THR A 160 10.42 27.11 -6.36
N GLU A 161 10.14 28.35 -6.79
CA GLU A 161 10.05 28.74 -8.20
C GLU A 161 11.15 29.76 -8.56
N GLU A 162 12.15 29.91 -7.69
CA GLU A 162 13.29 30.81 -7.90
C GLU A 162 14.25 30.32 -8.98
N ASP A 163 15.16 31.21 -9.38
CA ASP A 163 16.21 30.89 -10.34
C ASP A 163 17.12 29.77 -9.83
N LEU A 164 17.49 28.87 -10.74
CA LEU A 164 18.27 27.70 -10.38
C LEU A 164 19.75 28.03 -10.22
N PRO A 165 20.36 27.69 -9.07
CA PRO A 165 21.81 27.82 -8.87
C PRO A 165 22.59 26.87 -9.79
N ALA A 166 23.91 27.06 -9.87
CA ALA A 166 24.78 26.12 -10.55
C ALA A 166 24.92 24.81 -9.73
N PRO A 167 25.10 23.64 -10.37
CA PRO A 167 25.30 22.37 -9.67
C PRO A 167 26.43 22.40 -8.64
N ALA A 168 27.54 23.10 -8.93
CA ALA A 168 28.65 23.25 -7.98
C ALA A 168 28.27 24.03 -6.71
N GLU A 169 27.38 25.03 -6.82
CA GLU A 169 26.87 25.80 -5.68
C GLU A 169 25.94 24.94 -4.82
N VAL A 170 25.09 24.12 -5.46
CA VAL A 170 24.24 23.14 -4.78
C VAL A 170 25.09 22.14 -4.00
N HIS A 171 26.07 21.51 -4.66
CA HIS A 171 26.97 20.55 -4.02
C HIS A 171 27.70 21.18 -2.82
N ALA A 172 28.26 22.39 -2.98
CA ALA A 172 28.98 23.07 -1.90
C ALA A 172 28.05 23.44 -0.72
N ALA A 173 26.82 23.87 -0.99
CA ALA A 173 25.84 24.17 0.05
C ALA A 173 25.40 22.90 0.79
N VAL A 174 25.09 21.82 0.08
CA VAL A 174 24.68 20.54 0.69
C VAL A 174 25.85 19.93 1.47
N ALA A 175 27.06 19.90 0.92
CA ALA A 175 28.25 19.40 1.60
C ALA A 175 28.55 20.17 2.90
N GLY A 176 28.29 21.48 2.89
CA GLY A 176 28.45 22.37 4.05
C GLY A 176 27.26 22.42 5.01
N ASP A 177 26.23 21.56 4.85
CA ASP A 177 25.00 21.55 5.66
C ASP A 177 24.23 22.90 5.63
N ARG A 178 24.31 23.60 4.49
CA ARG A 178 23.68 24.91 4.22
C ARG A 178 22.66 24.85 3.09
N ALA A 179 22.10 23.68 2.78
CA ALA A 179 21.10 23.53 1.71
C ALA A 179 19.89 24.47 1.89
N ALA A 180 19.52 24.80 3.13
CA ALA A 180 18.46 25.75 3.44
C ALA A 180 18.71 27.18 2.90
N SER A 181 19.96 27.56 2.60
CA SER A 181 20.29 28.88 2.05
C SER A 181 20.27 28.94 0.53
N LEU A 182 19.93 27.84 -0.16
CA LEU A 182 19.88 27.80 -1.62
C LEU A 182 18.72 28.61 -2.20
N PHE A 183 17.64 28.74 -1.44
CA PHE A 183 16.40 29.39 -1.83
C PHE A 183 15.80 30.13 -0.64
N ASP A 184 14.95 31.12 -0.90
CA ASP A 184 14.26 31.85 0.16
C ASP A 184 13.20 30.97 0.83
N TRP A 185 13.44 30.65 2.10
CA TRP A 185 12.48 29.94 2.92
C TRP A 185 11.15 30.68 3.05
N ALA A 186 11.14 32.01 3.13
CA ALA A 186 9.91 32.77 3.26
C ALA A 186 9.06 32.77 1.98
N ALA A 187 9.71 32.77 0.82
CA ALA A 187 9.04 32.73 -0.48
C ALA A 187 8.56 31.32 -0.91
N SER A 188 9.17 30.27 -0.36
CA SER A 188 8.82 28.89 -0.69
C SER A 188 7.50 28.42 -0.07
N ARG A 189 6.95 27.32 -0.59
CA ARG A 189 5.67 26.73 -0.15
C ARG A 189 5.87 25.35 0.47
N PRO A 190 5.15 25.00 1.55
CA PRO A 190 5.18 23.64 2.08
C PRO A 190 4.31 22.73 1.22
N HIS A 191 4.45 21.41 1.41
CA HIS A 191 3.44 20.47 0.96
C HIS A 191 2.18 20.54 1.85
N ALA A 192 1.41 21.64 1.73
CA ALA A 192 0.35 22.01 2.67
C ALA A 192 -0.64 20.88 3.02
N TRP A 193 -1.02 20.06 2.04
CA TRP A 193 -1.93 18.95 2.29
C TRP A 193 -1.34 17.85 3.20
N ILE A 194 -0.06 17.48 3.06
CA ILE A 194 0.61 16.50 3.92
C ILE A 194 0.75 17.07 5.33
N GLU A 195 1.14 18.34 5.45
CA GLU A 195 1.23 19.04 6.74
C GLU A 195 -0.12 19.05 7.46
N GLU A 196 -1.20 19.33 6.73
CA GLU A 196 -2.56 19.30 7.27
C GLU A 196 -2.98 17.89 7.72
N GLN A 197 -2.67 16.85 6.92
CA GLN A 197 -2.95 15.47 7.31
C GLN A 197 -2.17 15.09 8.58
N ALA A 198 -0.87 15.37 8.63
CA ALA A 198 -0.03 15.09 9.78
C ALA A 198 -0.55 15.78 11.05
N ALA A 199 -0.89 17.08 10.97
CA ALA A 199 -1.44 17.84 12.09
C ALA A 199 -2.76 17.24 12.63
N LYS A 200 -3.63 16.75 11.74
CA LYS A 200 -4.94 16.17 12.11
C LYS A 200 -4.86 14.75 12.68
N THR A 201 -3.74 14.05 12.51
CA THR A 201 -3.64 12.60 12.76
C THR A 201 -2.50 12.23 13.69
N ARG A 202 -2.07 13.16 14.56
CA ARG A 202 -0.91 12.99 15.45
C ARG A 202 0.34 12.52 14.68
N ASP A 203 0.62 13.18 13.56
CA ASP A 203 1.68 12.81 12.62
C ASP A 203 1.42 11.45 11.95
N LEU A 204 0.24 11.27 11.35
CA LEU A 204 -0.21 10.05 10.66
C LEU A 204 -0.48 8.83 11.56
N ARG A 205 -0.17 8.89 12.87
CA ARG A 205 -0.40 7.79 13.82
C ARG A 205 -1.88 7.38 13.93
N ASP A 206 -2.79 8.35 13.80
CA ASP A 206 -4.25 8.13 13.83
C ASP A 206 -4.87 7.92 12.43
N ALA A 207 -4.06 7.50 11.45
CA ALA A 207 -4.52 7.25 10.08
C ALA A 207 -4.29 5.79 9.60
N PRO A 208 -4.74 4.76 10.35
CA PRO A 208 -4.45 3.35 10.07
C PRO A 208 -4.95 2.85 8.70
N ILE A 209 -5.92 3.55 8.11
CA ILE A 209 -6.51 3.20 6.80
C ILE A 209 -6.07 4.20 5.72
N GLU A 210 -5.80 5.45 6.09
CA GLU A 210 -5.71 6.58 5.14
C GLU A 210 -4.29 7.12 4.97
N ALA A 211 -3.33 6.68 5.79
CA ALA A 211 -1.97 7.20 5.76
C ALA A 211 -1.28 6.97 4.40
N PHE A 212 -1.70 5.97 3.62
CA PHE A 212 -1.17 5.72 2.28
C PHE A 212 -1.26 6.93 1.34
N LYS A 213 -2.21 7.83 1.56
CA LYS A 213 -2.42 9.01 0.73
C LYS A 213 -1.25 9.99 0.80
N VAL A 214 -0.40 9.90 1.84
CA VAL A 214 0.82 10.72 1.96
C VAL A 214 2.02 10.12 1.24
N HIS A 215 1.86 8.95 0.61
CA HIS A 215 2.84 8.46 -0.33
C HIS A 215 2.80 9.34 -1.59
N VAL A 216 3.67 10.34 -1.62
CA VAL A 216 3.84 11.29 -2.73
C VAL A 216 5.21 11.04 -3.33
N GLY A 217 5.26 10.87 -4.64
CA GLY A 217 6.39 10.30 -5.38
C GLY A 217 7.68 11.12 -5.38
N ALA A 218 7.63 12.39 -4.98
CA ALA A 218 8.81 13.25 -5.03
C ALA A 218 9.93 12.86 -4.07
N SER A 219 9.62 12.29 -2.90
CA SER A 219 10.61 11.71 -2.00
C SER A 219 9.94 10.71 -1.06
N ALA A 220 10.06 9.43 -1.39
CA ALA A 220 9.56 8.36 -0.55
C ALA A 220 10.49 7.13 -0.63
N SER A 221 10.63 6.43 0.48
CA SER A 221 11.44 5.22 0.57
C SER A 221 10.62 4.03 1.05
N VAL A 222 10.87 2.88 0.45
CA VAL A 222 10.14 1.64 0.66
C VAL A 222 11.10 0.44 0.57
N PRO A 223 10.95 -0.58 1.43
CA PRO A 223 11.66 -1.84 1.32
C PRO A 223 11.47 -2.48 -0.06
N ALA A 224 12.55 -2.99 -0.66
CA ALA A 224 12.50 -3.59 -1.99
C ALA A 224 11.59 -4.84 -2.05
N TRP A 225 11.48 -5.59 -0.95
CA TRP A 225 10.54 -6.70 -0.86
C TRP A 225 9.09 -6.21 -0.91
N LEU A 226 8.77 -5.12 -0.22
CA LEU A 226 7.43 -4.56 -0.13
C LEU A 226 7.00 -3.93 -1.46
N TYR A 227 7.93 -3.28 -2.17
CA TYR A 227 7.72 -2.81 -3.54
C TYR A 227 7.32 -3.97 -4.48
N ARG A 228 8.04 -5.10 -4.40
CA ARG A 228 7.77 -6.31 -5.19
C ARG A 228 6.45 -6.98 -4.78
N ALA A 229 6.18 -7.09 -3.49
CA ALA A 229 4.93 -7.66 -2.97
C ALA A 229 3.71 -6.84 -3.41
N ALA A 230 3.85 -5.51 -3.50
CA ALA A 230 2.79 -4.65 -4.02
C ALA A 230 2.62 -4.79 -5.55
N GLY A 231 3.61 -5.30 -6.29
CA GLY A 231 3.59 -5.45 -7.75
C GLY A 231 4.18 -4.25 -8.51
N GLY A 232 4.98 -3.40 -7.86
CA GLY A 232 5.53 -2.18 -8.45
C GLY A 232 4.49 -1.10 -8.75
N MET A 233 4.87 0.02 -9.36
CA MET A 233 3.91 1.08 -9.68
C MET A 233 3.06 0.69 -10.90
N ASP A 234 1.78 1.07 -10.96
CA ASP A 234 0.93 0.72 -12.11
C ASP A 234 1.21 1.67 -13.30
N PRO A 235 1.82 1.19 -14.41
CA PRO A 235 2.11 2.03 -15.57
C PRO A 235 0.86 2.42 -16.36
N ALA A 236 -0.30 1.81 -16.10
CA ALA A 236 -1.58 2.24 -16.68
C ALA A 236 -2.12 3.54 -16.04
N LEU A 237 -1.42 4.11 -15.06
CA LEU A 237 -1.71 5.40 -14.44
C LEU A 237 -0.68 6.45 -14.87
N PRO A 238 -0.99 7.30 -15.87
CA PRO A 238 -0.11 8.40 -16.24
C PRO A 238 0.03 9.48 -15.16
N LEU A 239 -0.97 9.58 -14.27
CA LEU A 239 -1.00 10.50 -13.15
C LEU A 239 -1.88 9.92 -12.03
N GLY A 240 -1.43 10.07 -10.78
CA GLY A 240 -2.10 9.52 -9.59
C GLY A 240 -1.58 8.13 -9.18
N GLU A 241 -0.56 7.64 -9.87
CA GLU A 241 0.17 6.42 -9.62
C GLU A 241 0.70 6.32 -8.17
N ASP A 242 1.10 7.43 -7.55
CA ASP A 242 1.65 7.43 -6.19
C ASP A 242 0.58 7.08 -5.15
N THR A 243 -0.62 7.64 -5.30
CA THR A 243 -1.73 7.37 -4.37
C THR A 243 -2.19 5.92 -4.50
N GLU A 244 -2.25 5.41 -5.72
CA GLU A 244 -2.63 4.02 -5.98
C GLU A 244 -1.57 3.04 -5.49
N PHE A 245 -0.30 3.32 -5.75
CA PHE A 245 0.80 2.49 -5.28
C PHE A 245 0.88 2.51 -3.75
N GLY A 246 0.70 3.68 -3.13
CA GLY A 246 0.54 3.82 -1.69
C GLY A 246 -0.57 2.92 -1.15
N TYR A 247 -1.73 2.90 -1.81
CA TYR A 247 -2.83 2.01 -1.40
C TYR A 247 -2.44 0.53 -1.45
N ARG A 248 -1.76 0.08 -2.51
CA ARG A 248 -1.28 -1.32 -2.60
C ARG A 248 -0.22 -1.63 -1.56
N LEU A 249 0.71 -0.72 -1.29
CA LEU A 249 1.66 -0.85 -0.17
C LEU A 249 0.91 -1.02 1.16
N ALA A 250 -0.17 -0.27 1.40
CA ALA A 250 -1.00 -0.42 2.59
C ALA A 250 -1.68 -1.80 2.66
N GLN A 251 -2.20 -2.33 1.54
CA GLN A 251 -2.76 -3.68 1.49
C GLN A 251 -1.70 -4.78 1.74
N GLN A 252 -0.43 -4.48 1.44
CA GLN A 252 0.70 -5.32 1.82
C GLN A 252 1.17 -5.13 3.27
N GLY A 253 0.40 -4.40 4.08
CA GLY A 253 0.66 -4.24 5.50
C GLY A 253 1.63 -3.11 5.87
N ALA A 254 1.95 -2.21 4.95
CA ALA A 254 2.86 -1.09 5.21
C ALA A 254 2.40 -0.17 6.35
N VAL A 255 3.36 0.45 7.04
CA VAL A 255 3.16 1.59 7.95
C VAL A 255 3.76 2.84 7.30
N PHE A 256 3.01 3.94 7.28
CA PHE A 256 3.42 5.17 6.63
C PHE A 256 3.81 6.20 7.68
N LEU A 257 4.96 6.83 7.50
CA LEU A 257 5.38 7.93 8.35
C LEU A 257 6.14 8.98 7.54
N ARG A 258 6.31 10.16 8.12
CA ARG A 258 7.16 11.21 7.57
C ARG A 258 8.35 11.43 8.47
N ASP A 259 9.50 11.73 7.89
CA ASP A 259 10.63 12.25 8.65
C ASP A 259 10.83 13.74 8.34
N VAL A 260 10.60 14.58 9.35
CA VAL A 260 10.78 16.03 9.23
C VAL A 260 12.23 16.46 9.05
N ALA A 261 13.19 15.60 9.42
CA ALA A 261 14.61 15.81 9.20
C ALA A 261 15.06 15.38 7.79
N ALA A 262 14.26 14.59 7.07
CA ALA A 262 14.49 14.27 5.67
C ALA A 262 14.03 15.42 4.76
N GLN A 263 14.70 16.57 4.88
CA GLN A 263 14.34 17.80 4.16
C GLN A 263 14.87 17.81 2.73
N ALA A 264 14.11 18.41 1.82
CA ALA A 264 14.55 18.67 0.46
C ALA A 264 13.82 19.87 -0.15
N TRP A 265 14.47 20.52 -1.11
CA TRP A 265 13.81 21.47 -2.00
C TRP A 265 13.21 20.74 -3.19
N HIS A 266 12.01 21.11 -3.59
CA HIS A 266 11.43 20.74 -4.87
C HIS A 266 11.46 21.97 -5.77
N VAL A 267 12.16 21.85 -6.89
CA VAL A 267 12.29 22.91 -7.89
C VAL A 267 11.06 22.94 -8.77
N GLY A 268 10.50 24.12 -8.99
CA GLY A 268 9.24 24.30 -9.68
C GLY A 268 8.04 23.95 -8.80
N ALA A 269 6.88 24.38 -9.26
CA ALA A 269 5.64 24.11 -8.57
C ALA A 269 5.05 22.76 -8.99
N HIS A 270 4.64 21.97 -8.00
CA HIS A 270 3.91 20.72 -8.26
C HIS A 270 2.61 20.95 -9.06
N THR A 271 2.29 20.02 -9.96
CA THR A 271 1.08 20.04 -10.83
C THR A 271 -0.21 20.32 -10.05
N MET A 272 -0.30 19.83 -8.81
CA MET A 272 -1.45 20.04 -7.94
C MET A 272 -1.65 21.49 -7.48
N ALA A 273 -0.59 22.31 -7.39
CA ALA A 273 -0.71 23.74 -7.09
C ALA A 273 -1.37 24.52 -8.22
N HIS A 274 -1.02 24.24 -9.48
CA HIS A 274 -1.49 25.03 -10.61
C HIS A 274 -2.73 24.46 -11.30
N ARG A 275 -2.83 23.13 -11.37
CA ARG A 275 -3.87 22.42 -12.14
C ARG A 275 -4.57 21.35 -11.31
N GLY A 276 -4.61 21.52 -9.99
CA GLY A 276 -5.15 20.52 -9.07
C GLY A 276 -6.59 20.08 -9.37
N ALA A 277 -7.46 20.96 -9.87
CA ALA A 277 -8.82 20.59 -10.28
C ALA A 277 -8.85 19.69 -11.52
N GLU A 278 -8.00 19.98 -12.51
CA GLU A 278 -7.88 19.18 -13.73
C GLU A 278 -7.21 17.84 -13.44
N ALA A 279 -6.13 17.83 -12.64
CA ALA A 279 -5.47 16.62 -12.18
C ALA A 279 -6.43 15.71 -11.40
N LYS A 280 -7.24 16.27 -10.49
CA LYS A 280 -8.31 15.53 -9.81
C LYS A 280 -9.32 14.95 -10.79
N ARG A 281 -9.83 15.76 -11.72
CA ARG A 281 -10.79 15.31 -12.75
C ARG A 281 -10.23 14.17 -13.59
N HIS A 282 -8.94 14.20 -13.93
CA HIS A 282 -8.25 13.14 -14.66
C HIS A 282 -8.06 11.86 -13.81
N ASN A 283 -7.53 12.01 -12.58
CA ASN A 283 -7.12 10.87 -11.75
C ASN A 283 -8.32 10.14 -11.14
N TRP A 284 -9.40 10.85 -10.79
CA TRP A 284 -10.51 10.27 -10.06
C TRP A 284 -11.16 9.05 -10.73
N PRO A 285 -11.46 9.05 -12.04
CA PRO A 285 -11.93 7.84 -12.72
C PRO A 285 -10.97 6.65 -12.61
N LEU A 286 -9.66 6.90 -12.72
CA LEU A 286 -8.64 5.85 -12.68
C LEU A 286 -8.44 5.30 -11.25
N LEU A 287 -8.39 6.19 -10.26
CA LEU A 287 -8.29 5.84 -8.84
C LEU A 287 -9.56 5.14 -8.34
N ALA A 288 -10.74 5.52 -8.84
CA ALA A 288 -12.00 4.86 -8.50
C ALA A 288 -11.99 3.38 -8.91
N GLU A 289 -11.33 3.00 -10.00
CA GLU A 289 -11.19 1.60 -10.41
C GLU A 289 -10.30 0.78 -9.48
N ARG A 290 -9.27 1.40 -8.88
CA ARG A 290 -8.17 0.68 -8.22
C ARG A 290 -8.08 0.83 -6.70
N VAL A 291 -8.63 1.91 -6.15
CA VAL A 291 -8.46 2.28 -4.74
C VAL A 291 -9.81 2.23 -4.01
N PRO A 292 -10.26 1.05 -3.55
CA PRO A 292 -11.45 0.90 -2.73
C PRO A 292 -11.54 1.83 -1.52
N ALA A 293 -10.41 2.27 -0.94
CA ALA A 293 -10.41 3.21 0.18
C ALA A 293 -11.00 4.58 -0.16
N LEU A 294 -10.98 5.00 -1.43
CA LEU A 294 -11.58 6.24 -1.89
C LEU A 294 -13.09 6.05 -2.15
N ARG A 295 -13.82 5.59 -1.13
CA ARG A 295 -15.26 5.25 -1.20
C ARG A 295 -16.13 6.38 -1.74
N TRP A 296 -15.75 7.62 -1.50
CA TRP A 296 -16.45 8.80 -2.00
C TRP A 296 -16.41 8.95 -3.53
N LEU A 297 -15.47 8.29 -4.22
CA LEU A 297 -15.44 8.16 -5.68
C LEU A 297 -16.33 7.01 -6.20
N ARG A 298 -16.71 6.08 -5.32
CA ARG A 298 -17.38 4.82 -5.66
C ARG A 298 -18.87 4.84 -5.26
N LYS A 299 -19.61 5.82 -5.78
CA LYS A 299 -21.03 6.04 -5.42
C LYS A 299 -22.04 5.41 -6.38
N HIS A 300 -21.61 4.92 -7.54
CA HIS A 300 -22.52 4.35 -8.53
C HIS A 300 -23.12 3.03 -8.00
N PRO A 301 -24.46 2.86 -7.97
CA PRO A 301 -25.11 1.75 -7.27
C PRO A 301 -24.99 0.39 -7.97
N ARG A 302 -24.44 0.34 -9.19
CA ARG A 302 -24.36 -0.87 -10.02
C ARG A 302 -23.04 -1.04 -10.79
N ARG A 303 -22.04 -0.22 -10.49
CA ARG A 303 -20.76 -0.28 -11.22
C ARG A 303 -19.88 -1.34 -10.57
N HIS A 304 -19.30 -2.21 -11.38
CA HIS A 304 -18.22 -3.09 -10.95
C HIS A 304 -16.90 -2.35 -11.16
N TRP A 305 -15.96 -2.58 -10.26
CA TRP A 305 -14.67 -1.91 -10.28
C TRP A 305 -13.58 -2.94 -10.53
N LEU A 306 -12.49 -2.51 -11.17
CA LEU A 306 -11.32 -3.35 -11.42
C LEU A 306 -10.80 -4.04 -10.13
N VAL A 307 -10.78 -3.30 -9.02
CA VAL A 307 -10.45 -3.82 -7.69
C VAL A 307 -11.69 -3.76 -6.80
N PRO A 308 -12.27 -4.89 -6.36
CA PRO A 308 -13.45 -4.85 -5.50
C PRO A 308 -13.11 -4.32 -4.10
N CYS A 309 -14.08 -3.76 -3.39
CA CYS A 309 -13.93 -3.43 -1.97
C CYS A 309 -13.90 -4.70 -1.10
N VAL A 310 -14.78 -5.66 -1.40
CA VAL A 310 -14.86 -6.92 -0.67
C VAL A 310 -14.80 -8.09 -1.65
N GLU A 311 -13.85 -8.98 -1.46
CA GLU A 311 -13.92 -10.32 -2.05
C GLU A 311 -14.71 -11.22 -1.09
N VAL A 312 -15.77 -11.85 -1.57
CA VAL A 312 -16.52 -12.84 -0.79
C VAL A 312 -16.14 -14.23 -1.28
N VAL A 313 -15.54 -15.04 -0.41
CA VAL A 313 -15.13 -16.41 -0.70
C VAL A 313 -16.19 -17.36 -0.14
N VAL A 314 -16.68 -18.25 -1.01
CA VAL A 314 -17.57 -19.36 -0.63
C VAL A 314 -16.90 -20.65 -1.09
N GLU A 315 -16.47 -21.47 -0.14
CA GLU A 315 -15.96 -22.80 -0.43
C GLU A 315 -17.13 -23.74 -0.71
N VAL A 316 -17.23 -24.21 -1.95
CA VAL A 316 -18.34 -25.03 -2.44
C VAL A 316 -18.30 -26.41 -1.79
N GLY A 317 -17.14 -27.05 -1.74
CA GLY A 317 -17.00 -28.41 -1.18
C GLY A 317 -18.03 -29.38 -1.77
N ASP A 318 -18.66 -30.17 -0.90
CA ASP A 318 -19.78 -31.05 -1.22
C ASP A 318 -21.15 -30.40 -0.90
N ALA A 319 -21.20 -29.07 -0.78
CA ALA A 319 -22.44 -28.37 -0.43
C ALA A 319 -23.48 -28.49 -1.56
N PRO A 320 -24.78 -28.68 -1.23
CA PRO A 320 -25.85 -28.64 -2.20
C PRO A 320 -25.85 -27.32 -2.99
N TYR A 321 -26.26 -27.40 -4.26
CA TYR A 321 -26.40 -26.25 -5.14
C TYR A 321 -27.22 -25.12 -4.48
N GLU A 322 -28.31 -25.46 -3.80
CA GLU A 322 -29.20 -24.51 -3.14
C GLU A 322 -28.48 -23.71 -2.05
N HIS A 323 -27.54 -24.33 -1.34
CA HIS A 323 -26.78 -23.67 -0.26
C HIS A 323 -25.81 -22.65 -0.83
N VAL A 324 -25.05 -23.04 -1.86
CA VAL A 324 -24.13 -22.14 -2.56
C VAL A 324 -24.91 -20.99 -3.17
N ARG A 325 -26.05 -21.30 -3.81
CA ARG A 325 -26.92 -20.29 -4.42
C ARG A 325 -27.47 -19.31 -3.40
N ALA A 326 -27.95 -19.79 -2.25
CA ALA A 326 -28.48 -18.94 -1.20
C ALA A 326 -27.45 -17.91 -0.72
N THR A 327 -26.19 -18.32 -0.54
CA THR A 327 -25.10 -17.41 -0.14
C THR A 327 -24.71 -16.46 -1.27
N ALA A 328 -24.43 -16.99 -2.47
CA ALA A 328 -23.94 -16.20 -3.59
C ALA A 328 -24.98 -15.17 -4.06
N ASP A 329 -26.25 -15.56 -4.20
CA ASP A 329 -27.33 -14.66 -4.63
C ASP A 329 -27.56 -13.55 -3.59
N ALA A 330 -27.50 -13.87 -2.30
CA ALA A 330 -27.65 -12.88 -1.23
C ALA A 330 -26.54 -11.82 -1.26
N VAL A 331 -25.29 -12.24 -1.53
CA VAL A 331 -24.16 -11.32 -1.71
C VAL A 331 -24.33 -10.46 -2.96
N LEU A 332 -24.73 -11.07 -4.09
CA LEU A 332 -24.96 -10.36 -5.35
C LEU A 332 -26.12 -9.36 -5.26
N ALA A 333 -27.08 -9.61 -4.37
CA ALA A 333 -28.23 -8.74 -4.05
C ALA A 333 -27.91 -7.68 -2.99
N SER A 334 -26.69 -7.63 -2.43
CA SER A 334 -26.32 -6.65 -1.42
C SER A 334 -26.43 -5.21 -1.94
N THR A 335 -26.79 -4.28 -1.05
CA THR A 335 -26.76 -2.86 -1.36
C THR A 335 -25.34 -2.34 -1.54
N LEU A 336 -24.30 -3.09 -1.15
CA LEU A 336 -22.91 -2.82 -1.51
C LEU A 336 -22.58 -3.55 -2.83
N PRO A 337 -22.62 -2.87 -4.00
CA PRO A 337 -22.35 -3.52 -5.28
C PRO A 337 -20.85 -3.77 -5.54
N ASP A 338 -19.98 -3.18 -4.71
CA ASP A 338 -18.53 -3.17 -4.85
C ASP A 338 -17.91 -4.45 -4.25
N VAL A 339 -18.32 -5.58 -4.84
CA VAL A 339 -17.99 -6.93 -4.37
C VAL A 339 -17.69 -7.85 -5.56
N THR A 340 -16.85 -8.84 -5.31
CA THR A 340 -16.65 -10.01 -6.18
C THR A 340 -16.91 -11.26 -5.34
N VAL A 341 -17.59 -12.26 -5.91
CA VAL A 341 -17.82 -13.56 -5.28
C VAL A 341 -16.86 -14.58 -5.88
N THR A 342 -15.99 -15.16 -5.08
CA THR A 342 -15.10 -16.25 -5.48
C THR A 342 -15.67 -17.57 -4.97
N LEU A 343 -16.19 -18.39 -5.89
CA LEU A 343 -16.65 -19.75 -5.58
C LEU A 343 -15.48 -20.72 -5.73
N VAL A 344 -15.11 -21.37 -4.63
CA VAL A 344 -13.95 -22.26 -4.57
C VAL A 344 -14.39 -23.71 -4.65
N GLY A 345 -13.96 -24.42 -5.69
CA GLY A 345 -14.33 -25.81 -5.92
C GLY A 345 -13.48 -26.46 -7.00
N PRO A 346 -13.54 -27.79 -7.16
CA PRO A 346 -12.72 -28.52 -8.12
C PRO A 346 -13.28 -28.40 -9.56
N TRP A 347 -13.35 -27.19 -10.10
CA TRP A 347 -14.00 -26.89 -11.39
C TRP A 347 -13.37 -27.63 -12.56
N SER A 348 -12.05 -27.85 -12.50
CA SER A 348 -11.26 -28.62 -13.46
C SER A 348 -11.57 -30.13 -13.44
N ALA A 349 -12.08 -30.66 -12.31
CA ALA A 349 -12.42 -32.07 -12.17
C ALA A 349 -13.77 -32.43 -12.83
N LEU A 350 -14.59 -31.43 -13.19
CA LEU A 350 -15.89 -31.66 -13.83
C LEU A 350 -15.73 -32.37 -15.17
N PRO A 351 -16.21 -33.63 -15.30
CA PRO A 351 -16.07 -34.37 -16.55
C PRO A 351 -16.85 -33.69 -17.68
N GLY A 352 -16.21 -33.62 -18.86
CA GLY A 352 -16.86 -33.26 -20.11
C GLY A 352 -17.64 -34.43 -20.72
N GLY A 353 -18.41 -34.17 -21.79
CA GLY A 353 -19.06 -35.21 -22.59
C GLY A 353 -20.45 -35.67 -22.10
N ARG A 354 -20.92 -36.80 -22.63
CA ARG A 354 -22.27 -37.34 -22.39
C ARG A 354 -22.37 -37.93 -20.98
N ARG A 355 -23.48 -37.64 -20.29
CA ARG A 355 -23.79 -38.07 -18.92
C ARG A 355 -25.30 -38.08 -18.67
N SER A 356 -25.77 -38.73 -17.61
CA SER A 356 -27.16 -38.56 -17.13
C SER A 356 -27.32 -37.15 -16.58
N PRO A 357 -28.31 -36.35 -17.02
CA PRO A 357 -28.53 -35.02 -16.46
C PRO A 357 -29.00 -35.02 -14.99
N LEU A 358 -29.62 -36.11 -14.52
CA LEU A 358 -30.19 -36.20 -13.17
C LEU A 358 -29.39 -37.12 -12.23
N ASP A 359 -28.68 -38.11 -12.79
CA ASP A 359 -27.84 -39.04 -12.02
C ASP A 359 -26.34 -38.73 -12.17
N ASP A 360 -26.00 -37.46 -12.40
CA ASP A 360 -24.60 -37.00 -12.44
C ASP A 360 -24.04 -36.97 -11.01
N PRO A 361 -22.97 -37.72 -10.67
CA PRO A 361 -22.32 -37.61 -9.37
C PRO A 361 -21.80 -36.20 -9.04
N TRP A 362 -21.64 -35.35 -10.06
CA TRP A 362 -21.20 -33.96 -9.94
C TRP A 362 -22.34 -32.95 -10.13
N LEU A 363 -23.59 -33.37 -9.95
CA LEU A 363 -24.77 -32.57 -10.26
C LEU A 363 -24.70 -31.18 -9.61
N ASP A 364 -24.55 -31.09 -8.29
CA ASP A 364 -24.52 -29.81 -7.56
C ASP A 364 -23.42 -28.87 -8.04
N LEU A 365 -22.18 -29.36 -8.12
CA LEU A 365 -21.05 -28.55 -8.60
C LEU A 365 -21.28 -28.04 -10.03
N ARG A 366 -21.96 -28.84 -10.86
CA ARG A 366 -22.30 -28.45 -12.22
C ARG A 366 -23.43 -27.43 -12.28
N LEU A 367 -24.46 -27.57 -11.44
CA LEU A 367 -25.53 -26.58 -11.31
C LEU A 367 -24.96 -25.23 -10.87
N VAL A 368 -24.06 -25.22 -9.87
CA VAL A 368 -23.35 -24.00 -9.46
C VAL A 368 -22.61 -23.37 -10.65
N ARG A 369 -21.85 -24.17 -11.41
CA ARG A 369 -21.15 -23.68 -12.61
C ARG A 369 -22.10 -23.10 -13.63
N TYR A 370 -23.19 -23.80 -13.98
CA TYR A 370 -24.18 -23.32 -14.95
C TYR A 370 -24.83 -22.01 -14.54
N THR A 371 -25.10 -21.84 -13.26
CA THR A 371 -25.73 -20.62 -12.75
C THR A 371 -24.79 -19.42 -12.79
N TYR A 372 -23.49 -19.62 -12.54
CA TYR A 372 -22.56 -18.50 -12.29
C TYR A 372 -21.43 -18.31 -13.30
N GLU A 373 -21.19 -19.22 -14.25
CA GLU A 373 -20.08 -19.12 -15.21
C GLU A 373 -20.15 -17.88 -16.13
N HIS A 374 -21.30 -17.21 -16.16
CA HIS A 374 -21.54 -15.99 -16.93
C HIS A 374 -21.92 -14.78 -16.07
N GLU A 375 -21.93 -14.89 -14.74
CA GLU A 375 -22.14 -13.75 -13.85
C GLU A 375 -20.81 -12.97 -13.71
N PRO A 376 -20.73 -11.70 -14.18
CA PRO A 376 -19.48 -10.96 -14.22
C PRO A 376 -18.86 -10.64 -12.85
N ARG A 377 -19.64 -10.75 -11.76
CA ARG A 377 -19.12 -10.60 -10.39
C ARG A 377 -18.70 -11.92 -9.75
N VAL A 378 -18.92 -13.05 -10.41
CA VAL A 378 -18.55 -14.37 -9.87
C VAL A 378 -17.29 -14.88 -10.56
N ARG A 379 -16.33 -15.32 -9.75
CA ARG A 379 -15.13 -16.02 -10.18
C ARG A 379 -15.19 -17.46 -9.69
N LEU A 380 -14.93 -18.41 -10.59
CA LEU A 380 -14.70 -19.81 -10.24
C LEU A 380 -13.19 -20.02 -10.00
N ALA A 381 -12.81 -20.51 -8.82
CA ALA A 381 -11.42 -20.76 -8.45
C ALA A 381 -11.21 -22.19 -7.91
N GLU A 382 -10.07 -22.80 -8.20
CA GLU A 382 -9.74 -24.16 -7.72
C GLU A 382 -9.38 -24.20 -6.22
N SER A 383 -8.86 -23.10 -5.70
CA SER A 383 -8.45 -22.96 -4.30
C SER A 383 -8.68 -21.53 -3.82
N VAL A 384 -8.80 -21.36 -2.49
CA VAL A 384 -8.91 -20.04 -1.87
C VAL A 384 -7.64 -19.24 -2.21
N PRO A 385 -7.75 -18.04 -2.81
CA PRO A 385 -6.57 -17.26 -3.12
C PRO A 385 -5.76 -16.95 -1.85
N PRO A 386 -4.42 -16.99 -1.89
CA PRO A 386 -3.59 -16.91 -0.67
C PRO A 386 -3.77 -15.58 0.07
N ASP A 387 -4.08 -14.50 -0.64
CA ASP A 387 -4.42 -13.19 -0.11
C ASP A 387 -5.51 -12.54 -0.95
N SER A 388 -6.08 -11.45 -0.42
CA SER A 388 -7.12 -10.65 -1.05
C SER A 388 -6.59 -9.32 -1.60
N ALA A 389 -5.27 -9.11 -1.67
CA ALA A 389 -4.75 -7.86 -2.18
C ALA A 389 -5.01 -7.74 -3.70
N PRO A 390 -5.42 -6.57 -4.22
CA PRO A 390 -5.56 -5.29 -3.53
C PRO A 390 -7.00 -4.97 -3.05
N ALA A 391 -7.92 -5.94 -2.96
CA ALA A 391 -9.21 -5.71 -2.31
C ALA A 391 -9.00 -5.31 -0.84
N MET A 392 -9.91 -4.50 -0.30
CA MET A 392 -9.76 -4.00 1.07
C MET A 392 -10.10 -5.06 2.12
N PHE A 393 -11.08 -5.90 1.81
CA PHE A 393 -11.55 -6.96 2.69
C PHE A 393 -11.76 -8.27 1.95
N ARG A 394 -11.64 -9.37 2.69
CA ARG A 394 -12.17 -10.68 2.31
C ARG A 394 -13.24 -11.11 3.32
N LEU A 395 -14.41 -11.51 2.85
CA LEU A 395 -15.39 -12.22 3.65
C LEU A 395 -15.36 -13.70 3.28
N SER A 396 -14.96 -14.57 4.21
CA SER A 396 -15.18 -16.01 4.06
C SER A 396 -16.55 -16.35 4.63
N CYS A 397 -17.46 -16.87 3.81
CA CYS A 397 -18.81 -17.22 4.21
C CYS A 397 -19.12 -18.68 3.88
N PRO A 398 -19.54 -19.50 4.85
CA PRO A 398 -19.99 -20.86 4.58
C PRO A 398 -21.23 -20.87 3.66
N PRO A 399 -21.37 -21.88 2.78
CA PRO A 399 -22.57 -22.03 1.96
C PRO A 399 -23.81 -22.25 2.83
N GLY A 400 -24.97 -21.80 2.35
CA GLY A 400 -26.27 -21.89 3.02
C GLY A 400 -26.57 -20.71 3.95
N TRP A 401 -25.57 -19.88 4.28
CA TRP A 401 -25.77 -18.64 5.03
C TRP A 401 -25.95 -17.45 4.08
N ALA A 402 -27.10 -16.80 4.17
CA ALA A 402 -27.45 -15.63 3.38
C ALA A 402 -27.26 -14.35 4.20
N VAL A 403 -26.69 -13.32 3.57
CA VAL A 403 -26.58 -11.98 4.13
C VAL A 403 -27.80 -11.13 3.79
N ALA A 404 -28.32 -10.37 4.75
CA ALA A 404 -29.32 -9.33 4.47
C ALA A 404 -28.72 -8.24 3.56
N PRO A 405 -29.55 -7.47 2.83
CA PRO A 405 -29.06 -6.53 1.80
C PRO A 405 -27.98 -5.54 2.28
N ASP A 406 -28.11 -4.99 3.50
CA ASP A 406 -27.18 -3.99 4.04
C ASP A 406 -26.02 -4.57 4.85
N THR A 407 -25.97 -5.87 5.10
CA THR A 407 -24.97 -6.55 5.94
C THR A 407 -23.54 -6.16 5.57
N LEU A 408 -23.15 -6.31 4.29
CA LEU A 408 -21.78 -6.04 3.84
C LEU A 408 -21.43 -4.55 3.96
N ARG A 409 -22.39 -3.66 3.69
CA ARG A 409 -22.21 -2.22 3.86
C ARG A 409 -21.94 -1.87 5.32
N THR A 410 -22.74 -2.41 6.23
CA THR A 410 -22.61 -2.19 7.68
C THR A 410 -21.30 -2.73 8.20
N LEU A 411 -20.95 -3.99 7.87
CA LEU A 411 -19.70 -4.60 8.28
C LEU A 411 -18.48 -3.79 7.82
N VAL A 412 -18.46 -3.34 6.56
CA VAL A 412 -17.37 -2.50 6.03
C VAL A 412 -17.30 -1.16 6.76
N ALA A 413 -18.46 -0.54 7.04
CA ALA A 413 -18.53 0.74 7.74
C ALA A 413 -18.00 0.63 9.18
N ASP A 414 -18.47 -0.37 9.94
CA ASP A 414 -18.06 -0.61 11.32
C ASP A 414 -16.59 -1.01 11.41
N SER A 415 -16.14 -1.91 10.52
CA SER A 415 -14.73 -2.33 10.47
C SER A 415 -13.80 -1.15 10.20
N ASN A 416 -14.21 -0.17 9.38
CA ASN A 416 -13.43 1.04 9.14
C ASN A 416 -13.51 2.02 10.31
N LYS A 417 -14.69 2.23 10.89
CA LYS A 417 -14.89 3.11 12.04
C LYS A 417 -14.08 2.67 13.26
N HIS A 418 -14.02 1.37 13.50
CA HIS A 418 -13.36 0.78 14.66
C HIS A 418 -11.98 0.19 14.34
N VAL A 419 -11.56 0.26 13.07
CA VAL A 419 -10.25 -0.20 12.59
C VAL A 419 -10.01 -1.68 12.86
N TRP A 420 -11.06 -2.51 12.77
CA TRP A 420 -10.95 -3.94 12.98
C TRP A 420 -10.00 -4.58 11.96
N GLY A 421 -9.13 -5.46 12.44
CA GLY A 421 -8.32 -6.34 11.61
C GLY A 421 -9.14 -7.50 11.10
N VAL A 422 -9.90 -8.11 12.00
CA VAL A 422 -10.83 -9.20 11.70
C VAL A 422 -12.12 -9.00 12.48
N ALA A 423 -13.24 -9.30 11.83
CA ALA A 423 -14.51 -9.57 12.47
C ALA A 423 -14.90 -11.05 12.24
N CYS A 424 -15.02 -11.81 13.32
CA CYS A 424 -15.51 -13.18 13.38
C CYS A 424 -17.00 -13.16 13.75
N LEU A 425 -17.85 -13.60 12.84
CA LEU A 425 -19.31 -13.54 12.97
C LEU A 425 -19.78 -14.93 13.37
N ALA A 426 -20.22 -15.11 14.62
CA ALA A 426 -20.77 -16.37 15.08
C ALA A 426 -22.15 -16.60 14.42
N LEU A 427 -22.27 -17.63 13.60
CA LEU A 427 -23.48 -17.92 12.83
C LEU A 427 -24.34 -18.96 13.53
N ALA A 428 -23.71 -20.04 14.01
CA ALA A 428 -24.34 -21.09 14.78
C ALA A 428 -23.33 -21.76 15.70
N GLU A 429 -23.81 -22.32 16.80
CA GLU A 429 -23.02 -23.14 17.72
C GLU A 429 -23.41 -24.61 17.54
N THR A 430 -22.42 -25.45 17.25
CA THR A 430 -22.55 -26.91 17.28
C THR A 430 -21.81 -27.43 18.51
N PRO A 431 -22.09 -28.66 18.99
CA PRO A 431 -21.38 -29.23 20.13
C PRO A 431 -19.84 -29.28 19.93
N GLU A 432 -19.37 -29.33 18.69
CA GLU A 432 -17.95 -29.45 18.34
C GLU A 432 -17.29 -28.12 17.97
N THR A 433 -18.02 -27.15 17.42
CA THR A 433 -17.46 -25.87 16.94
C THR A 433 -18.50 -24.77 16.79
N VAL A 434 -18.03 -23.51 16.75
CA VAL A 434 -18.82 -22.38 16.26
C VAL A 434 -18.64 -22.28 14.76
N ILE A 435 -19.75 -22.26 14.01
CA ILE A 435 -19.74 -21.95 12.57
C ILE A 435 -19.63 -20.44 12.43
N THR A 436 -18.64 -19.96 11.70
CA THR A 436 -18.37 -18.52 11.56
C THR A 436 -18.31 -18.06 10.11
N ALA A 437 -18.84 -16.87 9.84
CA ALA A 437 -18.36 -16.06 8.73
C ALA A 437 -17.22 -15.17 9.23
N ARG A 438 -16.26 -14.85 8.37
CA ARG A 438 -15.05 -14.14 8.78
C ARG A 438 -14.73 -13.02 7.80
N LEU A 439 -14.82 -11.77 8.26
CA LEU A 439 -14.40 -10.60 7.50
C LEU A 439 -13.00 -10.20 7.91
N GLU A 440 -12.07 -10.29 6.98
CA GLU A 440 -10.65 -9.98 7.15
C GLU A 440 -10.31 -8.68 6.43
N ARG A 441 -9.63 -7.76 7.12
CA ARG A 441 -8.97 -6.62 6.47
C ARG A 441 -7.66 -7.09 5.86
N THR A 442 -7.51 -6.92 4.55
CA THR A 442 -6.33 -7.37 3.79
C THR A 442 -5.03 -6.87 4.42
N ALA A 443 -4.92 -5.56 4.66
CA ALA A 443 -3.74 -4.95 5.30
C ALA A 443 -3.37 -5.58 6.67
N ALA A 444 -4.37 -5.98 7.47
CA ALA A 444 -4.15 -6.55 8.79
C ALA A 444 -3.61 -7.98 8.69
N VAL A 445 -4.24 -8.81 7.87
CA VAL A 445 -3.83 -10.20 7.65
C VAL A 445 -2.45 -10.26 6.99
N THR A 446 -2.20 -9.44 5.97
CA THR A 446 -0.89 -9.43 5.29
C THR A 446 0.23 -8.99 6.23
N ARG A 447 0.02 -7.92 7.02
CA ARG A 447 0.99 -7.50 8.04
C ARG A 447 1.21 -8.60 9.08
N ALA A 448 0.14 -9.22 9.56
CA ALA A 448 0.23 -10.26 10.57
C ALA A 448 1.02 -11.48 10.06
N ARG A 449 0.79 -11.92 8.82
CA ARG A 449 1.55 -13.00 8.19
C ARG A 449 3.04 -12.68 8.08
N HIS A 450 3.39 -11.44 7.75
CA HIS A 450 4.78 -10.97 7.71
C HIS A 450 5.45 -10.95 9.10
N LEU A 451 4.71 -10.58 10.14
CA LEU A 451 5.21 -10.44 11.52
C LEU A 451 5.05 -11.70 12.39
N ARG A 452 4.49 -12.77 11.83
CA ARG A 452 4.20 -14.02 12.55
C ARG A 452 5.49 -14.82 12.73
N ALA A 453 5.80 -15.16 13.98
CA ALA A 453 6.89 -16.08 14.28
C ALA A 453 6.45 -17.55 14.01
N PRO A 454 7.38 -18.47 13.71
CA PRO A 454 7.05 -19.89 13.60
C PRO A 454 6.31 -20.42 14.83
N GLY A 455 5.16 -21.05 14.63
CA GLY A 455 4.33 -21.62 15.69
C GLY A 455 3.41 -20.63 16.42
N GLU A 456 3.49 -19.34 16.13
CA GLU A 456 2.56 -18.36 16.69
C GLU A 456 1.18 -18.45 16.02
N ASP A 457 0.10 -18.21 16.75
CA ASP A 457 -1.23 -18.11 16.16
C ASP A 457 -1.39 -16.83 15.33
N LEU A 458 -2.05 -16.90 14.17
CA LEU A 458 -2.17 -15.74 13.29
C LEU A 458 -3.12 -14.68 13.87
N ASP A 459 -4.19 -15.09 14.55
CA ASP A 459 -5.18 -14.17 15.12
C ASP A 459 -4.59 -13.41 16.30
N ASP A 460 -3.70 -14.02 17.09
CA ASP A 460 -2.93 -13.32 18.12
C ASP A 460 -2.08 -12.17 17.54
N VAL A 461 -1.48 -12.39 16.37
CA VAL A 461 -0.71 -11.33 15.68
C VAL A 461 -1.64 -10.25 15.14
N ILE A 462 -2.74 -10.64 14.50
CA ILE A 462 -3.75 -9.71 13.97
C ILE A 462 -4.30 -8.84 15.11
N ASP A 463 -4.58 -9.42 16.28
CA ASP A 463 -5.12 -8.69 17.42
C ASP A 463 -4.17 -7.59 17.90
N GLN A 464 -2.87 -7.88 17.89
CA GLN A 464 -1.84 -6.91 18.25
C GLN A 464 -1.71 -5.78 17.25
N VAL A 465 -1.85 -6.06 15.94
CA VAL A 465 -1.67 -5.03 14.88
C VAL A 465 -2.94 -4.27 14.51
N PHE A 466 -4.12 -4.86 14.58
CA PHE A 466 -5.39 -4.23 14.18
C PHE A 466 -6.61 -4.66 15.02
N GLY A 467 -6.54 -5.75 15.78
CA GLY A 467 -7.66 -6.23 16.60
C GLY A 467 -8.45 -7.36 15.95
N VAL A 468 -8.86 -8.35 16.76
CA VAL A 468 -9.80 -9.42 16.38
C VAL A 468 -11.08 -9.29 17.21
N HIS A 469 -12.23 -9.28 16.53
CA HIS A 469 -13.52 -8.99 17.16
C HIS A 469 -14.55 -10.09 16.88
N TRP A 470 -15.23 -10.55 17.91
CA TRP A 470 -16.35 -11.50 17.79
C TRP A 470 -17.68 -10.75 17.79
N LEU A 471 -18.51 -11.05 16.81
CA LEU A 471 -19.82 -10.43 16.60
C LEU A 471 -20.89 -11.52 16.47
N ASP A 472 -22.10 -11.19 16.89
CA ASP A 472 -23.26 -12.05 16.65
C ASP A 472 -23.71 -11.92 15.19
N GLY A 473 -23.71 -13.04 14.46
CA GLY A 473 -24.03 -13.07 13.04
C GLY A 473 -25.47 -12.68 12.73
N GLU A 474 -26.42 -13.12 13.57
CA GLU A 474 -27.84 -12.79 13.41
C GLU A 474 -28.08 -11.28 13.53
N SER A 475 -27.48 -10.64 14.54
CA SER A 475 -27.53 -9.18 14.72
C SER A 475 -26.95 -8.39 13.54
N TYR A 476 -26.03 -8.98 12.78
CA TYR A 476 -25.47 -8.40 11.56
C TYR A 476 -26.24 -8.77 10.28
N GLY A 477 -27.28 -9.59 10.38
CA GLY A 477 -28.16 -9.95 9.27
C GLY A 477 -27.78 -11.23 8.53
N PHE A 478 -27.00 -12.12 9.14
CA PHE A 478 -26.80 -13.47 8.61
C PHE A 478 -27.98 -14.37 8.96
N THR A 479 -28.47 -15.14 7.99
CA THR A 479 -29.57 -16.07 8.19
C THR A 479 -29.29 -17.39 7.48
N TRP A 480 -29.62 -18.51 8.13
CA TRP A 480 -29.59 -19.82 7.48
C TRP A 480 -30.72 -19.90 6.44
N ARG A 481 -30.38 -20.32 5.22
CA ARG A 481 -31.29 -20.48 4.07
C ARG A 481 -31.06 -21.81 3.35
N GLY A 482 -30.39 -22.76 3.99
CA GLY A 482 -30.06 -24.06 3.41
C GLY A 482 -31.19 -25.10 3.47
N ASP A 483 -32.36 -24.75 3.99
CA ASP A 483 -33.48 -25.70 3.96
C ASP A 483 -34.12 -25.70 2.56
N PRO A 484 -34.34 -26.88 1.94
CA PRO A 484 -34.94 -26.96 0.62
C PRO A 484 -36.37 -26.38 0.66
N ALA A 485 -36.66 -25.46 -0.27
CA ALA A 485 -37.99 -24.93 -0.54
C ALA A 485 -38.81 -25.87 -1.43
#